data_AF-A0AAV6YN63-F1
#
_entry.id   AF-A0AAV6YN63-F1
#
_cell.length_a   1.000
_cell.length_b   1.000
_cell.length_c   1.000
_cell.angle_alpha   90.00
_cell.angle_beta   90.00
_cell.angle_gamma   90.00
#
_symmetry.space_group_name_H-M   'P 1'
#
loop_
_entity.id
_entity.type
_entity.pdbx_description
1 polymer ?
#
loop_
_entity_poly.entity_id
_entity_poly.type
_entity_poly.pdbx_seq_one_letter_code
_entity_poly.pdbx_strand_id
1 'polypeptide(L)'
;GDNILGVLRYLASSPLLADSSEYRHGNLVFFDVSGMFVVSYPARIGTIINYVIAAAALFYLSKKTIKYRRGGKNYARDLMVGLFINVTSWISALVTVLILAVLVSLTGNSLSWYTHFYVAVALYGAAALAKLILMHTMAKAFYFTNTSTQYLGDLFFDVSLLSWGIPMMLLTQQGLCSAYFFAMWVIFPLVTKLIAEKESVHQ
;
A
#
# COMPACT_ATOMS: atom_id res chain seq x y z
N GLY A 1 -31.19 -4.53 23.06
CA GLY A 1 -32.05 -4.72 21.89
C GLY A 1 -33.17 -3.71 21.82
N ASP A 2 -33.68 -3.22 22.95
CA ASP A 2 -35.07 -2.73 23.01
C ASP A 2 -35.31 -1.24 22.77
N ASN A 3 -34.33 -0.49 22.27
CA ASN A 3 -34.64 0.91 21.90
C ASN A 3 -33.79 1.46 20.76
N ILE A 4 -33.47 0.60 19.79
CA ILE A 4 -32.84 1.03 18.53
C ILE A 4 -33.74 2.06 17.83
N LEU A 5 -35.07 1.93 17.93
CA LEU A 5 -36.02 2.88 17.36
C LEU A 5 -35.95 4.26 18.06
N GLY A 6 -35.76 4.30 19.37
CA GLY A 6 -35.56 5.55 20.11
C GLY A 6 -34.27 6.26 19.72
N VAL A 7 -33.18 5.50 19.54
CA VAL A 7 -31.89 6.04 19.05
C VAL A 7 -32.01 6.51 17.60
N LEU A 8 -32.66 5.74 16.72
CA LEU A 8 -32.89 6.12 15.33
C LEU A 8 -33.79 7.35 15.20
N ARG A 9 -34.86 7.44 15.99
CA ARG A 9 -35.71 8.64 16.04
C ARG A 9 -34.91 9.84 16.53
N TYR A 10 -34.16 9.69 17.63
CA TYR A 10 -33.34 10.77 18.18
C TYR A 10 -32.30 11.26 17.16
N LEU A 11 -31.60 10.35 16.48
CA LEU A 11 -30.66 10.70 15.40
C LEU A 11 -31.40 11.38 14.23
N ALA A 12 -32.48 10.81 13.74
CA ALA A 12 -33.24 11.37 12.62
C ALA A 12 -33.85 12.76 12.92
N SER A 13 -34.22 13.02 14.17
CA SER A 13 -34.76 14.32 14.62
C SER A 13 -33.68 15.28 15.12
N SER A 14 -32.42 14.86 15.16
CA SER A 14 -31.35 15.68 15.73
C SER A 14 -31.02 16.86 14.82
N PRO A 15 -30.99 18.10 15.33
CA PRO A 15 -30.59 19.27 14.56
C PRO A 15 -29.12 19.18 14.09
N LEU A 16 -28.29 18.34 14.74
CA LEU A 16 -26.91 18.06 14.33
C LEU A 16 -26.81 17.37 12.95
N LEU A 17 -27.85 16.63 12.54
CA LEU A 17 -27.93 16.00 11.22
C LEU A 17 -28.66 16.89 10.20
N ALA A 18 -29.62 17.68 10.65
CA ALA A 18 -30.40 18.58 9.80
C ALA A 18 -29.62 19.83 9.37
N ASP A 19 -28.73 20.36 10.23
CA ASP A 19 -27.89 21.52 9.93
C ASP A 19 -26.40 21.21 10.16
N SER A 20 -25.82 20.48 9.21
CA SER A 20 -24.38 20.22 9.16
C SER A 20 -23.56 21.42 8.63
N SER A 21 -24.21 22.56 8.37
CA SER A 21 -23.57 23.74 7.77
C SER A 21 -22.67 24.50 8.76
N GLU A 22 -23.04 24.51 10.05
CA GLU A 22 -22.29 25.18 11.13
C GLU A 22 -20.98 24.43 11.49
N TYR A 23 -20.95 23.11 11.26
CA TYR A 23 -19.78 22.24 11.50
C TYR A 23 -19.03 21.86 10.21
N ARG A 24 -19.31 22.54 9.11
CA ARG A 24 -18.74 22.29 7.78
C ARG A 24 -17.31 22.80 7.63
N HIS A 25 -16.49 22.62 8.67
CA HIS A 25 -15.07 23.01 8.72
C HIS A 25 -14.21 22.10 7.84
N GLY A 26 -14.44 22.13 6.52
CA GLY A 26 -13.70 21.38 5.51
C GLY A 26 -13.86 19.86 5.60
N ASN A 27 -13.48 19.17 4.53
CA ASN A 27 -13.39 17.72 4.56
C ASN A 27 -12.33 17.31 5.60
N LEU A 28 -12.69 16.46 6.56
CA LEU A 28 -11.79 15.97 7.60
C LEU A 28 -11.42 14.53 7.27
N VAL A 29 -10.12 14.21 7.37
CA VAL A 29 -9.65 12.83 7.27
C VAL A 29 -9.68 12.26 8.69
N PHE A 30 -10.52 11.25 8.89
CA PHE A 30 -10.55 10.46 10.12
C PHE A 30 -9.82 9.16 9.87
N PHE A 31 -8.83 8.85 10.71
CA PHE A 31 -8.17 7.56 10.71
C PHE A 31 -8.12 6.99 12.12
N ASP A 32 -8.46 5.71 12.25
CA ASP A 32 -8.37 4.95 13.49
C ASP A 32 -7.09 4.12 13.51
N VAL A 33 -6.22 4.39 14.49
CA VAL A 33 -4.97 3.66 14.66
C VAL A 33 -5.25 2.35 15.41
N SER A 34 -5.62 1.33 14.66
CA SER A 34 -5.82 -0.04 15.17
C SER A 34 -6.84 -0.14 16.32
N GLY A 35 -7.84 0.74 16.37
CA GLY A 35 -8.86 0.77 17.42
C GLY A 35 -8.44 1.48 18.72
N MET A 36 -7.22 2.01 18.80
CA MET A 36 -6.71 2.64 20.03
C MET A 36 -7.06 4.12 20.14
N PHE A 37 -6.96 4.87 19.04
CA PHE A 37 -7.30 6.29 19.02
C PHE A 37 -7.61 6.78 17.60
N VAL A 38 -8.54 7.72 17.52
CA VAL A 38 -8.96 8.38 16.27
C VAL A 38 -8.13 9.65 16.08
N VAL A 39 -7.40 9.71 14.98
CA VAL A 39 -6.71 10.92 14.51
C VAL A 39 -7.60 11.60 13.47
N SER A 40 -7.94 12.86 13.70
CA SER A 40 -8.67 13.69 12.76
C SER A 40 -7.84 14.90 12.35
N TYR A 41 -7.57 15.06 11.05
CA TYR A 41 -6.90 16.26 10.54
C TYR A 41 -7.62 16.79 9.28
N PRO A 42 -7.57 18.11 9.02
CA PRO A 42 -8.14 18.70 7.80
C PRO A 42 -7.56 18.07 6.53
N ALA A 43 -8.40 17.72 5.57
CA ALA A 43 -7.98 17.09 4.32
C ALA A 43 -6.90 17.89 3.57
N ARG A 44 -6.95 19.23 3.66
CA ARG A 44 -5.90 20.12 3.12
C ARG A 44 -4.50 19.79 3.67
N ILE A 45 -4.40 19.52 4.96
CA ILE A 45 -3.12 19.15 5.60
C ILE A 45 -2.66 17.78 5.07
N GLY A 46 -3.56 16.82 4.94
CA GLY A 46 -3.25 15.52 4.34
C GLY A 46 -2.74 15.61 2.92
N THR A 47 -3.38 16.44 2.10
CA THR A 47 -2.96 16.69 0.72
C THR A 47 -1.56 17.29 0.67
N ILE A 48 -1.27 18.30 1.52
CA ILE A 48 0.08 18.90 1.60
C ILE A 48 1.11 17.84 2.00
N ILE A 49 0.83 17.04 3.04
CA ILE A 49 1.73 15.97 3.49
C ILE A 49 2.00 14.97 2.36
N ASN A 50 0.96 14.52 1.65
CA ASN A 50 1.12 13.58 0.55
C ASN A 50 1.95 14.16 -0.61
N TYR A 51 1.77 15.44 -0.93
CA TYR A 51 2.62 16.11 -1.92
C TYR A 51 4.08 16.22 -1.47
N VAL A 52 4.34 16.52 -0.20
CA VAL A 52 5.71 16.54 0.36
C VAL A 52 6.35 15.16 0.30
N ILE A 53 5.62 14.10 0.69
CA ILE A 53 6.09 12.71 0.60
C ILE A 53 6.40 12.35 -0.86
N ALA A 54 5.50 12.68 -1.80
CA ALA A 54 5.70 12.42 -3.22
C ALA A 54 6.92 13.17 -3.77
N ALA A 55 7.10 14.45 -3.42
CA ALA A 55 8.24 15.25 -3.83
C ALA A 55 9.57 14.66 -3.29
N ALA A 56 9.59 14.25 -2.02
CA ALA A 56 10.76 13.61 -1.41
C ALA A 56 11.08 12.26 -2.07
N ALA A 57 10.08 11.44 -2.36
CA ALA A 57 10.26 10.17 -3.08
C ALA A 57 10.78 10.37 -4.50
N LEU A 58 10.22 11.34 -5.24
CA LEU A 58 10.68 11.70 -6.59
C LEU A 58 12.12 12.21 -6.58
N PHE A 59 12.48 13.07 -5.63
CA PHE A 59 13.83 13.57 -5.48
C PHE A 59 14.82 12.42 -5.21
N TYR A 60 14.47 11.53 -4.28
CA TYR A 60 15.26 10.33 -3.97
C TYR A 60 15.48 9.43 -5.20
N LEU A 61 14.41 9.06 -5.90
CA LEU A 61 14.48 8.20 -7.08
C LEU A 61 15.22 8.87 -8.24
N SER A 62 15.07 10.19 -8.42
CA SER A 62 15.78 10.95 -9.45
C SER A 62 17.28 10.94 -9.22
N LYS A 63 17.73 11.20 -7.99
CA LYS A 63 19.15 11.15 -7.60
C LYS A 63 19.73 9.76 -7.89
N LYS A 64 19.02 8.70 -7.52
CA LYS A 64 19.41 7.31 -7.74
C LYS A 64 19.49 6.95 -9.23
N THR A 65 18.49 7.36 -10.00
CA THR A 65 18.45 7.15 -11.46
C THR A 65 19.63 7.83 -12.17
N ILE A 66 19.94 9.09 -11.81
CA ILE A 66 21.09 9.80 -12.37
C ILE A 66 22.40 9.11 -12.00
N LYS A 67 22.56 8.67 -10.74
CA LYS A 67 23.75 7.95 -10.26
C LYS A 67 24.01 6.68 -11.08
N TYR A 68 23.00 5.82 -11.26
CA TYR A 68 23.17 4.58 -12.01
C TYR A 68 23.29 4.80 -13.52
N ARG A 69 22.64 5.82 -14.08
CA ARG A 69 22.79 6.20 -15.49
C ARG A 69 24.21 6.62 -15.81
N ARG A 70 24.88 7.36 -14.91
CA ARG A 70 26.31 7.70 -15.04
C ARG A 70 27.21 6.46 -15.02
N GLY A 71 26.81 5.42 -14.29
CA GLY A 71 27.48 4.11 -14.28
C GLY A 71 27.11 3.18 -15.43
N GLY A 72 26.46 3.68 -16.50
CA GLY A 72 26.10 2.90 -17.69
C GLY A 72 24.92 1.95 -17.52
N LYS A 73 24.20 1.99 -16.39
CA LYS A 73 23.03 1.14 -16.14
C LYS A 73 21.72 1.90 -16.39
N ASN A 74 20.79 1.25 -17.08
CA ASN A 74 19.45 1.80 -17.33
C ASN A 74 18.50 1.53 -16.17
N TYR A 75 18.81 2.10 -14.99
CA TYR A 75 18.05 1.87 -13.77
C TYR A 75 16.55 2.21 -13.87
N ALA A 76 16.18 3.25 -14.63
CA ALA A 76 14.77 3.58 -14.87
C ALA A 76 14.02 2.45 -15.61
N ARG A 77 14.68 1.76 -16.54
CA ARG A 77 14.10 0.60 -17.24
C ARG A 77 13.92 -0.56 -16.27
N ASP A 78 14.93 -0.86 -15.46
CA ASP A 78 14.86 -1.93 -14.45
C ASP A 78 13.75 -1.66 -13.44
N LEU A 79 13.55 -0.39 -13.06
CA LEU A 79 12.48 0.04 -12.15
C LEU A 79 11.08 -0.18 -12.75
N MET A 80 10.88 0.19 -14.02
CA MET A 80 9.62 -0.07 -14.73
C MET A 80 9.34 -1.56 -14.89
N VAL A 81 10.36 -2.35 -15.24
CA VAL A 81 10.24 -3.82 -15.37
C VAL A 81 9.93 -4.44 -14.00
N GLY A 82 10.61 -4.00 -12.95
CA GLY A 82 10.35 -4.45 -11.58
C GLY A 82 8.93 -4.12 -11.10
N LEU A 83 8.43 -2.93 -11.42
CA LEU A 83 7.04 -2.54 -11.14
C LEU A 83 6.04 -3.45 -11.87
N PHE A 84 6.29 -3.74 -13.14
CA PHE A 84 5.45 -4.66 -13.90
C PHE A 84 5.45 -6.07 -13.30
N ILE A 85 6.62 -6.57 -12.90
CA ILE A 85 6.76 -7.88 -12.22
C ILE A 85 6.00 -7.88 -10.88
N ASN A 86 6.06 -6.80 -10.10
CA ASN A 86 5.35 -6.71 -8.82
C ASN A 86 3.82 -6.71 -9.01
N VAL A 87 3.30 -5.94 -9.97
CA VAL A 87 1.85 -5.90 -10.25
C VAL A 87 1.36 -7.26 -10.77
N THR A 88 2.10 -7.87 -11.69
CA THR A 88 1.76 -9.20 -12.22
C THR A 88 1.85 -10.29 -11.17
N SER A 89 2.80 -10.21 -10.22
CA SER A 89 2.89 -11.15 -9.10
C SER A 89 1.66 -11.07 -8.20
N TRP A 90 1.19 -9.85 -7.85
CA TRP A 90 -0.02 -9.65 -7.06
C TRP A 90 -1.27 -10.21 -7.75
N ILE A 91 -1.44 -9.93 -9.05
CA ILE A 91 -2.55 -10.48 -9.83
C ILE A 91 -2.50 -12.00 -9.85
N SER A 92 -1.32 -12.59 -10.07
CA SER A 92 -1.17 -14.06 -10.12
C SER A 92 -1.45 -14.73 -8.78
N ALA A 93 -1.07 -14.08 -7.67
CA ALA A 93 -1.35 -14.55 -6.32
C ALA A 93 -2.85 -14.51 -6.04
N LEU A 94 -3.52 -13.40 -6.41
CA LEU A 94 -4.98 -13.27 -6.28
C LEU A 94 -5.70 -14.35 -7.08
N VAL A 95 -5.34 -14.56 -8.35
CA VAL A 95 -5.92 -15.61 -9.20
C VAL A 95 -5.73 -16.99 -8.57
N THR A 96 -4.56 -17.27 -8.01
CA THR A 96 -4.31 -18.57 -7.36
C THR A 96 -5.18 -18.77 -6.12
N VAL A 97 -5.31 -17.74 -5.27
CA VAL A 97 -6.19 -17.78 -4.09
C VAL A 97 -7.65 -17.97 -4.50
N LEU A 98 -8.11 -17.31 -5.57
CA LEU A 98 -9.46 -17.47 -6.08
C LEU A 98 -9.71 -18.90 -6.63
N ILE A 99 -8.75 -19.47 -7.36
CA ILE A 99 -8.83 -20.86 -7.82
C ILE A 99 -8.95 -21.81 -6.61
N LEU A 100 -8.11 -21.62 -5.59
CA LEU A 100 -8.21 -22.41 -4.36
C LEU A 100 -9.55 -22.25 -3.66
N ALA A 101 -10.10 -21.03 -3.61
CA ALA A 101 -11.40 -20.77 -3.00
C ALA A 101 -12.53 -21.48 -3.74
N VAL A 102 -12.47 -21.52 -5.08
CA VAL A 102 -13.41 -22.27 -5.91
C VAL A 102 -13.27 -23.77 -5.66
N LEU A 103 -12.05 -24.32 -5.63
CA LEU A 103 -11.81 -25.74 -5.35
C LEU A 103 -12.36 -26.15 -3.98
N VAL A 104 -12.10 -25.34 -2.95
CA VAL A 104 -12.63 -25.59 -1.60
C VAL A 104 -14.16 -25.53 -1.61
N SER A 105 -14.76 -24.58 -2.33
CA SER A 105 -16.22 -24.47 -2.45
C SER A 105 -16.84 -25.68 -3.15
N LEU A 106 -16.17 -26.26 -4.15
CA LEU A 106 -16.62 -27.48 -4.83
C LEU A 106 -16.63 -28.72 -3.91
N THR A 107 -15.79 -28.74 -2.86
CA THR A 107 -15.78 -29.84 -1.86
C THR A 107 -16.91 -29.76 -0.82
N GLY A 108 -17.84 -28.81 -0.97
CA GLY A 108 -18.94 -28.58 -0.02
C GLY A 108 -18.54 -27.75 1.20
N ASN A 109 -17.29 -27.30 1.26
CA ASN A 109 -16.70 -26.51 2.33
C ASN A 109 -16.68 -25.01 1.98
N SER A 110 -17.77 -24.50 1.40
CA SER A 110 -17.88 -23.07 1.09
C SER A 110 -17.75 -22.24 2.37
N LEU A 111 -16.99 -21.15 2.31
CA LEU A 111 -16.78 -20.21 3.43
C LEU A 111 -16.10 -20.81 4.67
N SER A 112 -15.38 -21.95 4.58
CA SER A 112 -14.67 -22.52 5.74
C SER A 112 -13.66 -21.57 6.39
N TRP A 113 -13.19 -20.54 5.70
CA TRP A 113 -12.33 -19.51 6.28
C TRP A 113 -13.04 -18.63 7.32
N TYR A 114 -14.37 -18.53 7.25
CA TYR A 114 -15.19 -17.76 8.20
C TYR A 114 -15.35 -18.50 9.53
N THR A 115 -15.50 -19.82 9.49
CA THR A 115 -15.60 -20.67 10.69
C THR A 115 -14.22 -21.03 11.24
N HIS A 116 -13.21 -21.14 10.37
CA HIS A 116 -11.87 -21.60 10.72
C HIS A 116 -10.80 -20.64 10.19
N PHE A 117 -10.47 -19.63 11.00
CA PHE A 117 -9.49 -18.60 10.66
C PHE A 117 -8.11 -19.16 10.26
N TYR A 118 -7.70 -20.30 10.83
CA TYR A 118 -6.43 -20.96 10.48
C TYR A 118 -6.39 -21.41 9.01
N VAL A 119 -7.53 -21.75 8.39
CA VAL A 119 -7.60 -22.08 6.96
C VAL A 119 -7.30 -20.83 6.12
N ALA A 120 -7.77 -19.65 6.56
CA ALA A 120 -7.47 -18.38 5.90
C ALA A 120 -5.95 -18.15 5.79
N VAL A 121 -5.24 -18.32 6.91
CA VAL A 121 -3.80 -18.05 6.98
C VAL A 121 -2.97 -19.18 6.36
N ALA A 122 -3.22 -20.42 6.77
CA ALA A 122 -2.37 -21.56 6.39
C ALA A 122 -2.58 -22.01 4.94
N LEU A 123 -3.82 -22.00 4.43
CA LEU A 123 -4.09 -22.44 3.06
C LEU A 123 -3.95 -21.29 2.07
N TYR A 124 -4.76 -20.23 2.23
CA TYR A 124 -4.77 -19.13 1.27
C TYR A 124 -3.53 -18.24 1.41
N GLY A 125 -3.13 -17.92 2.64
CA GLY A 125 -1.92 -17.13 2.90
C GLY A 125 -0.65 -17.82 2.41
N ALA A 126 -0.46 -19.10 2.74
CA ALA A 126 0.73 -19.84 2.27
C ALA A 126 0.75 -20.01 0.74
N ALA A 127 -0.40 -20.27 0.11
CA ALA A 127 -0.48 -20.37 -1.34
C ALA A 127 -0.16 -19.03 -2.05
N ALA A 128 -0.67 -17.92 -1.52
CA ALA A 128 -0.33 -16.59 -2.02
C ALA A 128 1.17 -16.31 -1.88
N LEU A 129 1.75 -16.59 -0.70
CA LEU A 129 3.17 -16.39 -0.44
C LEU A 129 4.04 -17.25 -1.36
N ALA A 130 3.71 -18.53 -1.52
CA ALA A 130 4.42 -19.43 -2.42
C ALA A 130 4.39 -18.92 -3.87
N LYS A 131 3.25 -18.39 -4.33
CA LYS A 131 3.13 -17.80 -5.66
C LYS A 131 3.96 -16.53 -5.82
N LEU A 132 3.98 -15.66 -4.83
CA LEU A 132 4.82 -14.46 -4.85
C LEU A 132 6.31 -14.83 -4.90
N ILE A 133 6.76 -15.76 -4.04
CA ILE A 133 8.15 -16.26 -4.04
C ILE A 133 8.49 -16.85 -5.40
N LEU A 134 7.61 -17.66 -5.98
CA LEU A 134 7.82 -18.27 -7.29
C LEU A 134 7.99 -17.21 -8.38
N MET A 135 7.09 -16.21 -8.44
CA MET A 135 7.15 -15.15 -9.45
C MET A 135 8.44 -14.33 -9.36
N HIS A 136 8.85 -13.91 -8.15
CA HIS A 136 10.09 -13.16 -7.98
C HIS A 136 11.33 -14.03 -8.22
N THR A 137 11.28 -15.32 -7.93
CA THR A 137 12.37 -16.28 -8.24
C THR A 137 12.52 -16.45 -9.75
N MET A 138 11.42 -16.64 -10.47
CA MET A 138 11.43 -16.71 -11.93
C MET A 138 11.91 -15.38 -12.55
N ALA A 139 11.45 -14.24 -12.05
CA ALA A 139 11.92 -12.93 -12.49
C ALA A 139 13.45 -12.78 -12.33
N LYS A 140 14.00 -13.23 -11.18
CA LYS A 140 15.45 -13.25 -10.97
C LYS A 140 16.16 -14.17 -11.95
N ALA A 141 15.62 -15.37 -12.18
CA ALA A 141 16.23 -16.36 -13.06
C ALA A 141 16.24 -15.93 -14.54
N PHE A 142 15.17 -15.29 -15.03
CA PHE A 142 15.01 -14.93 -16.44
C PHE A 142 15.46 -13.51 -16.80
N TYR A 143 15.21 -12.51 -15.94
CA TYR A 143 15.48 -11.10 -16.26
C TYR A 143 16.70 -10.52 -15.55
N PHE A 144 16.97 -10.94 -14.30
CA PHE A 144 18.02 -10.34 -13.46
C PHE A 144 19.19 -11.29 -13.15
N THR A 145 19.49 -12.24 -14.06
CA THR A 145 20.45 -13.34 -13.84
C THR A 145 21.85 -12.87 -13.44
N ASN A 146 22.34 -11.77 -14.05
CA ASN A 146 23.70 -11.23 -13.84
C ASN A 146 23.74 -10.02 -12.89
N THR A 147 22.70 -9.81 -12.10
CA THR A 147 22.58 -8.63 -11.23
C THR A 147 22.91 -8.98 -9.78
N SER A 148 23.64 -8.10 -9.08
CA SER A 148 23.98 -8.34 -7.67
C SER A 148 22.72 -8.36 -6.79
N THR A 149 22.72 -9.21 -5.76
CA THR A 149 21.61 -9.34 -4.82
C THR A 149 21.34 -8.03 -4.07
N GLN A 150 22.38 -7.27 -3.74
CA GLN A 150 22.27 -5.95 -3.11
C GLN A 150 21.55 -4.94 -4.01
N TYR A 151 21.92 -4.88 -5.29
CA TYR A 151 21.24 -3.99 -6.24
C TYR A 151 19.78 -4.40 -6.45
N LEU A 152 19.50 -5.71 -6.51
CA LEU A 152 18.15 -6.21 -6.69
C LEU A 152 17.26 -5.92 -5.46
N GLY A 153 17.82 -6.03 -4.25
CA GLY A 153 17.13 -5.65 -3.01
C GLY A 153 16.80 -4.16 -2.96
N ASP A 154 17.77 -3.31 -3.33
CA ASP A 154 17.53 -1.87 -3.45
C ASP A 154 16.49 -1.54 -4.53
N LEU A 155 16.53 -2.22 -5.68
CA LEU A 155 15.57 -2.03 -6.76
C LEU A 155 14.14 -2.40 -6.32
N PHE A 156 13.94 -3.58 -5.73
CA PHE A 156 12.60 -4.00 -5.31
C PHE A 156 12.05 -3.19 -4.14
N PHE A 157 12.92 -2.64 -3.30
CA PHE A 157 12.53 -1.64 -2.31
C PHE A 157 11.95 -0.39 -2.99
N ASP A 158 12.64 0.14 -4.00
CA ASP A 158 12.17 1.30 -4.77
C ASP A 158 10.88 0.99 -5.56
N VAL A 159 10.76 -0.23 -6.08
CA VAL A 159 9.53 -0.73 -6.73
C VAL A 159 8.37 -0.74 -5.73
N SER A 160 8.59 -1.20 -4.50
CA SER A 160 7.57 -1.17 -3.45
C SER A 160 7.16 0.26 -3.11
N LEU A 161 8.13 1.18 -3.00
CA LEU A 161 7.88 2.61 -2.77
C LEU A 161 6.98 3.20 -3.88
N LEU A 162 7.25 2.88 -5.14
CA LEU A 162 6.41 3.31 -6.27
C LEU A 162 5.04 2.63 -6.28
N SER A 163 4.98 1.35 -5.95
CA SER A 163 3.72 0.57 -5.96
C SER A 163 2.69 1.16 -5.00
N TRP A 164 3.13 1.68 -3.86
CA TRP A 164 2.25 2.39 -2.90
C TRP A 164 2.16 3.89 -3.18
N GLY A 165 3.22 4.51 -3.70
CA GLY A 165 3.27 5.94 -4.01
C GLY A 165 2.36 6.37 -5.17
N ILE A 166 2.21 5.52 -6.20
CA ILE A 166 1.35 5.83 -7.36
C ILE A 166 -0.13 5.92 -6.92
N PRO A 167 -0.73 4.90 -6.25
CA PRO A 167 -2.08 5.01 -5.71
C PRO A 167 -2.23 6.18 -4.74
N MET A 168 -1.25 6.44 -3.86
CA MET A 168 -1.29 7.59 -2.94
C MET A 168 -1.50 8.90 -3.70
N MET A 169 -0.72 9.13 -4.77
CA MET A 169 -0.81 10.36 -5.57
C MET A 169 -2.15 10.45 -6.30
N LEU A 170 -2.61 9.36 -6.92
CA LEU A 170 -3.88 9.33 -7.65
C LEU A 170 -5.07 9.62 -6.72
N LEU A 171 -5.10 8.99 -5.54
CA LEU A 171 -6.15 9.22 -4.55
C LEU A 171 -6.10 10.65 -3.99
N THR A 172 -4.90 11.20 -3.83
CA THR A 172 -4.71 12.59 -3.37
C THR A 172 -5.24 13.59 -4.40
N GLN A 173 -5.02 13.35 -5.70
CA GLN A 173 -5.55 14.18 -6.79
C GLN A 173 -7.09 14.13 -6.86
N GLN A 174 -7.68 12.98 -6.54
CA GLN A 174 -9.13 12.81 -6.44
C GLN A 174 -9.73 13.38 -5.14
N GLY A 175 -8.89 13.92 -4.24
CA GLY A 175 -9.33 14.45 -2.95
C GLY A 175 -9.85 13.39 -1.97
N LEU A 176 -9.50 12.11 -2.20
CA LEU A 176 -9.95 11.00 -1.38
C LEU A 176 -9.12 10.89 -0.09
N CYS A 177 -9.82 10.88 1.05
CA CYS A 177 -9.21 10.76 2.37
C CYS A 177 -8.44 9.44 2.58
N SER A 178 -8.74 8.40 1.80
CA SER A 178 -8.07 7.09 1.86
C SER A 178 -6.60 7.11 1.42
N ALA A 179 -6.13 8.19 0.80
CA ALA A 179 -4.72 8.35 0.41
C ALA A 179 -3.76 8.23 1.60
N TYR A 180 -4.21 8.54 2.82
CA TYR A 180 -3.43 8.39 4.06
C TYR A 180 -2.92 6.96 4.28
N PHE A 181 -3.72 5.95 3.97
CA PHE A 181 -3.33 4.55 4.14
C PHE A 181 -2.06 4.26 3.34
N PHE A 182 -2.04 4.67 2.07
CA PHE A 182 -0.88 4.52 1.19
C PHE A 182 0.29 5.39 1.63
N ALA A 183 0.04 6.61 2.12
CA ALA A 183 1.07 7.50 2.61
C ALA A 183 1.86 6.89 3.79
N MET A 184 1.20 6.16 4.70
CA MET A 184 1.90 5.43 5.77
C MET A 184 2.87 4.39 5.20
N TRP A 185 2.45 3.61 4.19
CA TRP A 185 3.30 2.60 3.56
C TRP A 185 4.48 3.20 2.77
N VAL A 186 4.46 4.49 2.45
CA VAL A 186 5.53 5.19 1.73
C VAL A 186 6.45 5.95 2.67
N ILE A 187 5.91 6.63 3.70
CA ILE A 187 6.69 7.52 4.57
C ILE A 187 7.70 6.76 5.42
N PHE A 188 7.32 5.63 6.03
CA PHE A 188 8.22 4.88 6.89
C PHE A 188 9.44 4.35 6.11
N PRO A 189 9.28 3.64 4.98
CA PRO A 189 10.44 3.18 4.21
C PRO A 189 11.31 4.33 3.71
N LEU A 190 10.69 5.44 3.26
CA LEU A 190 11.42 6.59 2.76
C LEU A 190 12.30 7.24 3.84
N VAL A 191 11.73 7.46 5.04
CA VAL A 191 12.47 8.02 6.18
C VAL A 191 13.63 7.11 6.57
N THR A 192 13.42 5.80 6.64
CA THR A 192 14.49 4.84 6.98
C THR A 192 15.65 4.93 5.99
N LYS A 193 15.40 5.04 4.68
CA LYS A 193 16.46 5.19 3.68
C LYS A 193 17.17 6.54 3.76
N LEU A 194 16.44 7.63 4.02
CA LEU A 194 17.05 8.96 4.16
C LEU A 194 17.98 9.03 5.37
N ILE A 195 17.61 8.38 6.49
CA ILE A 195 18.46 8.29 7.68
C ILE A 195 19.69 7.43 7.38
N ALA A 196 19.51 6.25 6.79
CA ALA A 196 20.61 5.34 6.46
C ALA A 196 21.62 5.95 5.47
N GLU A 197 21.17 6.71 4.46
CA GLU A 197 22.08 7.41 3.55
C GLU A 197 22.89 8.50 4.26
N LYS A 198 22.29 9.20 5.23
CA LYS A 198 22.98 10.26 5.97
C LYS A 198 24.14 9.71 6.81
N GLU A 199 23.96 8.55 7.43
CA GLU A 199 25.03 7.88 8.18
C GLU A 199 26.21 7.49 7.29
N SER A 200 25.93 7.02 6.06
CA SER A 200 26.98 6.63 5.09
C SER A 200 27.81 7.79 4.53
N VAL A 201 27.36 9.04 4.68
CA VAL A 201 28.11 10.25 4.26
C VAL A 201 29.00 10.77 5.41
N HIS A 202 28.78 10.31 6.64
CA HIS A 202 29.53 10.71 7.82
C HIS A 202 30.56 9.67 8.29
N GLN A 203 30.70 8.56 7.57
CA GLN A 203 31.79 7.58 7.69
C GLN A 203 32.74 7.70 6.51
#